data_AF-A0A401INS6-F1
#
_entry.id   AF-A0A401INS6-F1
#
_cell.length_a   1.000
_cell.length_b   1.000
_cell.length_c   1.000
_cell.angle_alpha   90.00
_cell.angle_beta   90.00
_cell.angle_gamma   90.00
#
_symmetry.space_group_name_H-M   'P 1'
#
loop_
_entity.id
_entity.type
_entity.pdbx_description
1 polymer ?
#
loop_
_entity_poly.entity_id
_entity_poly.type
_entity_poly.pdbx_seq_one_letter_code
_entity_poly.pdbx_strand_id
1 'polypeptide(L)'
;MSYNRRQFLIVTGGLMGAGMATLTHQVFSRNNSFSPPKSQPISSEKPLISQPVAVAPDGLFAPVKGDVRIVVISDLNSQYGSTTYEPEVDQAIALIPDWKPDLVLCGGDMIAGQKKSLTKTQIQAMWSAFDNHITAPLRQAKIPFGFTMGNHDASGAINQGKFIFESERELASAYWNEPTHNPGLNFIDKANFPFYYTFKQQDIFYLVWDSSTNIISPEQLTWVERNLNSQEAQKAKLRLAIGHLPLYPVAVGRDNGGNFMNEGETLQKLLEKYDVHTYISGHHHAYYPGKKGQLELLHTGALGGGPRKLLNSDLPPRKSLTVVDIVLTSGGTIYTTYDMQTLKVIDIKTLPKSIGKVSRRDLL
;
A
#
# COMPACT_ATOMS: atom_id res chain seq x y z
N MET A 1 52.85 38.55 -22.07
CA MET A 1 53.47 38.48 -20.73
C MET A 1 54.21 37.16 -20.60
N SER A 2 55.38 37.22 -19.99
CA SER A 2 56.46 36.23 -20.00
C SER A 2 56.20 34.98 -19.17
N TYR A 3 56.87 33.89 -19.57
CA TYR A 3 57.12 32.65 -18.83
C TYR A 3 57.86 32.88 -17.48
N ASN A 4 57.77 31.91 -16.53
CA ASN A 4 58.86 31.01 -16.05
C ASN A 4 58.82 30.57 -14.54
N ARG A 5 59.01 29.24 -14.32
CA ARG A 5 59.93 28.54 -13.35
C ARG A 5 59.61 28.54 -11.83
N ARG A 6 59.86 27.51 -10.98
CA ARG A 6 60.77 26.33 -10.81
C ARG A 6 60.06 25.28 -9.90
N GLN A 7 60.16 23.93 -9.99
CA GLN A 7 61.25 22.95 -9.77
C GLN A 7 61.91 22.88 -8.38
N PHE A 8 61.81 21.72 -7.69
CA PHE A 8 62.85 20.88 -7.01
C PHE A 8 62.19 19.87 -6.03
N LEU A 9 62.72 18.73 -5.57
CA LEU A 9 63.48 17.57 -6.08
C LEU A 9 63.57 16.57 -4.87
N ILE A 10 63.74 15.29 -5.16
CA ILE A 10 63.70 14.10 -4.29
C ILE A 10 65.08 13.85 -3.59
N VAL A 11 65.16 12.82 -2.72
CA VAL A 11 66.32 11.94 -2.38
C VAL A 11 66.99 12.34 -1.04
N THR A 12 67.35 11.52 -0.02
CA THR A 12 67.52 10.08 0.28
C THR A 12 67.80 9.92 1.79
N GLY A 13 67.76 8.69 2.33
CA GLY A 13 68.78 8.26 3.30
C GLY A 13 68.38 7.11 4.20
N GLY A 14 69.00 5.95 4.03
CA GLY A 14 68.86 4.79 4.91
C GLY A 14 70.20 4.32 5.50
N LEU A 15 70.10 3.20 6.24
CA LEU A 15 71.10 2.16 6.54
C LEU A 15 71.80 2.10 7.92
N MET A 16 71.90 0.84 8.36
CA MET A 16 72.84 0.17 9.29
C MET A 16 72.50 0.20 10.81
N GLY A 17 72.69 -0.87 11.58
CA GLY A 17 73.42 -2.12 11.34
C GLY A 17 73.19 -3.17 12.45
N ALA A 18 73.80 -4.33 12.25
CA ALA A 18 73.63 -5.61 12.93
C ALA A 18 74.46 -5.78 14.23
N GLY A 19 74.16 -6.82 15.02
CA GLY A 19 75.08 -7.37 16.05
C GLY A 19 74.47 -8.50 16.88
N MET A 20 75.04 -9.70 16.77
CA MET A 20 74.69 -10.94 17.50
C MET A 20 75.20 -10.98 18.96
N ALA A 21 74.63 -11.87 19.81
CA ALA A 21 75.33 -13.04 20.41
C ALA A 21 74.82 -13.48 21.82
N THR A 22 74.18 -14.67 21.86
CA THR A 22 74.44 -15.88 22.70
C THR A 22 74.37 -15.97 24.25
N LEU A 23 73.74 -17.11 24.68
CA LEU A 23 73.93 -17.97 25.91
C LEU A 23 73.31 -17.45 27.23
N THR A 24 72.70 -18.20 28.18
CA THR A 24 72.50 -19.65 28.45
C THR A 24 71.54 -19.87 29.63
N HIS A 25 70.98 -21.09 29.69
CA HIS A 25 70.55 -21.91 30.85
C HIS A 25 69.32 -21.56 31.73
N GLN A 26 68.30 -22.42 31.55
CA GLN A 26 67.49 -23.16 32.52
C GLN A 26 67.61 -22.80 34.01
N VAL A 27 66.45 -22.73 34.70
CA VAL A 27 66.19 -23.45 35.96
C VAL A 27 64.73 -23.29 36.44
N PHE A 28 64.20 -24.38 37.01
CA PHE A 28 62.95 -24.62 37.77
C PHE A 28 61.59 -24.76 37.07
N SER A 29 61.27 -26.04 36.87
CA SER A 29 59.94 -26.65 36.91
C SER A 29 59.12 -26.22 38.13
N ARG A 30 57.89 -25.76 37.89
CA ARG A 30 56.77 -25.87 38.84
C ARG A 30 55.47 -26.07 38.07
N ASN A 31 54.83 -27.19 38.38
CA ASN A 31 53.49 -27.56 37.94
C ASN A 31 52.50 -26.41 38.10
N ASN A 32 51.86 -26.01 37.00
CA ASN A 32 50.51 -25.48 37.02
C ASN A 32 49.76 -26.07 35.83
N SER A 33 48.85 -26.97 36.14
CA SER A 33 47.85 -27.53 35.25
C SER A 33 46.92 -26.42 34.75
N PHE A 34 47.23 -25.84 33.59
CA PHE A 34 46.29 -25.06 32.80
C PHE A 34 45.60 -26.00 31.80
N SER A 35 44.31 -26.26 32.04
CA SER A 35 43.45 -26.85 31.01
C SER A 35 43.24 -25.79 29.92
N PRO A 36 43.40 -26.11 28.62
CA PRO A 36 43.05 -25.18 27.56
C PRO A 36 41.53 -24.96 27.56
N PRO A 37 41.03 -23.75 27.22
CA PRO A 37 39.61 -23.56 27.00
C PRO A 37 39.17 -24.50 25.89
N LYS A 38 38.13 -25.32 26.14
CA LYS A 38 37.46 -26.09 25.09
C LYS A 38 36.98 -25.09 24.04
N SER A 39 37.55 -25.18 22.83
CA SER A 39 37.02 -24.52 21.65
C SER A 39 35.60 -25.02 21.44
N GLN A 40 34.60 -24.19 21.76
CA GLN A 40 33.27 -24.39 21.23
C GLN A 40 33.38 -24.23 19.71
N PRO A 41 32.85 -25.17 18.90
CA PRO A 41 32.73 -24.93 17.48
C PRO A 41 31.81 -23.72 17.33
N ILE A 42 32.36 -22.63 16.77
CA ILE A 42 31.55 -21.53 16.28
C ILE A 42 30.65 -22.15 15.21
N SER A 43 29.39 -22.38 15.57
CA SER A 43 28.35 -22.66 14.60
C SER A 43 28.28 -21.44 13.70
N SER A 44 28.91 -21.54 12.53
CA SER A 44 28.64 -20.62 11.43
C SER A 44 27.24 -20.93 10.92
N GLU A 45 26.22 -20.51 11.65
CA GLU A 45 24.90 -20.32 11.08
C GLU A 45 25.04 -19.17 10.07
N LYS A 46 25.38 -19.56 8.84
CA LYS A 46 25.06 -18.76 7.66
C LYS A 46 23.58 -18.41 7.80
N PRO A 47 23.18 -17.12 7.73
CA PRO A 47 21.77 -16.78 7.67
C PRO A 47 21.17 -17.61 6.55
N LEU A 48 20.20 -18.46 6.87
CA LEU A 48 19.38 -19.10 5.85
C LEU A 48 18.75 -17.97 5.06
N ILE A 49 19.29 -17.70 3.87
CA ILE A 49 18.62 -16.88 2.87
C ILE A 49 17.36 -17.68 2.57
N SER A 50 16.24 -17.33 3.21
CA SER A 50 14.95 -17.94 2.94
C SER A 50 14.69 -17.76 1.45
N GLN A 51 14.63 -18.86 0.70
CA GLN A 51 14.33 -18.77 -0.71
C GLN A 51 12.98 -18.08 -0.89
N PRO A 52 12.83 -17.23 -1.92
CA PRO A 52 11.57 -16.52 -2.14
C PRO A 52 10.44 -17.53 -2.32
N VAL A 53 9.40 -17.43 -1.48
CA VAL A 53 8.29 -18.38 -1.50
C VAL A 53 7.20 -17.84 -2.42
N ALA A 54 6.93 -18.55 -3.51
CA ALA A 54 5.74 -18.32 -4.32
C ALA A 54 4.52 -18.85 -3.57
N VAL A 55 3.52 -17.99 -3.33
CA VAL A 55 2.34 -18.31 -2.54
C VAL A 55 1.10 -17.71 -3.19
N ALA A 56 0.08 -18.54 -3.42
CA ALA A 56 -1.25 -18.18 -3.90
C ALA A 56 -2.24 -19.32 -3.59
N PRO A 57 -3.55 -19.09 -3.76
CA PRO A 57 -4.55 -20.15 -3.77
C PRO A 57 -4.24 -21.24 -4.79
N ASP A 58 -4.70 -22.46 -4.49
CA ASP A 58 -4.51 -23.61 -5.36
C ASP A 58 -5.05 -23.37 -6.77
N GLY A 59 -4.24 -23.70 -7.77
CA GLY A 59 -4.59 -23.56 -9.19
C GLY A 59 -4.45 -22.15 -9.77
N LEU A 60 -4.08 -21.15 -8.97
CA LEU A 60 -3.79 -19.80 -9.44
C LEU A 60 -2.29 -19.59 -9.63
N PHE A 61 -1.93 -18.61 -10.46
CA PHE A 61 -0.53 -18.17 -10.56
C PHE A 61 -0.05 -17.67 -9.19
N ALA A 62 1.13 -18.13 -8.76
CA ALA A 62 1.69 -17.78 -7.46
C ALA A 62 2.81 -16.74 -7.58
N PRO A 63 2.58 -15.46 -7.21
CA PRO A 63 3.65 -14.49 -7.15
C PRO A 63 4.59 -14.80 -5.98
N VAL A 64 5.86 -14.47 -6.18
CA VAL A 64 6.88 -14.53 -5.13
C VAL A 64 6.57 -13.48 -4.06
N LYS A 65 6.46 -13.90 -2.79
CA LYS A 65 6.20 -12.98 -1.69
C LYS A 65 7.39 -12.02 -1.49
N GLY A 66 7.10 -10.73 -1.44
CA GLY A 66 8.06 -9.71 -0.99
C GLY A 66 8.27 -9.72 0.53
N ASP A 67 8.96 -8.71 1.04
CA ASP A 67 9.08 -8.46 2.48
C ASP A 67 7.69 -8.20 3.11
N VAL A 68 6.83 -7.49 2.36
CA VAL A 68 5.44 -7.23 2.71
C VAL A 68 4.55 -7.58 1.53
N ARG A 69 3.43 -8.26 1.79
CA ARG A 69 2.38 -8.51 0.80
C ARG A 69 1.09 -7.84 1.21
N ILE A 70 0.52 -7.07 0.29
CA ILE A 70 -0.77 -6.43 0.43
C ILE A 70 -1.72 -7.01 -0.61
N VAL A 71 -2.93 -7.38 -0.21
CA VAL A 71 -4.02 -7.61 -1.18
C VAL A 71 -4.87 -6.35 -1.26
N VAL A 72 -5.11 -5.86 -2.47
CA VAL A 72 -5.90 -4.65 -2.72
C VAL A 72 -7.18 -5.02 -3.46
N ILE A 73 -8.31 -4.64 -2.87
CA ILE A 73 -9.67 -4.78 -3.40
C ILE A 73 -10.37 -3.42 -3.40
N SER A 74 -11.44 -3.23 -4.16
CA SER A 74 -12.20 -1.98 -4.16
C SER A 74 -13.56 -2.15 -4.82
N ASP A 75 -14.45 -1.20 -4.56
CA ASP A 75 -15.78 -1.07 -5.18
C ASP A 75 -16.50 -2.43 -5.12
N LEU A 76 -16.69 -2.89 -3.88
CA LEU A 76 -17.22 -4.22 -3.54
C LEU A 76 -18.73 -4.27 -3.74
N ASN A 77 -19.37 -3.12 -3.58
CA ASN A 77 -20.81 -2.99 -3.55
C ASN A 77 -21.49 -3.43 -4.86
N SER A 78 -22.79 -3.72 -4.75
CA SER A 78 -23.66 -3.95 -5.90
C SER A 78 -24.61 -2.75 -6.04
N GLN A 79 -25.85 -2.96 -6.47
CA GLN A 79 -26.84 -1.89 -6.59
C GLN A 79 -27.18 -1.21 -5.26
N TYR A 80 -27.65 0.03 -5.32
CA TYR A 80 -28.07 0.82 -4.15
C TYR A 80 -28.99 0.05 -3.18
N GLY A 81 -28.64 0.04 -1.90
CA GLY A 81 -29.39 -0.65 -0.84
C GLY A 81 -29.14 -2.16 -0.76
N SER A 82 -28.28 -2.72 -1.62
CA SER A 82 -28.00 -4.16 -1.62
C SER A 82 -27.35 -4.61 -0.31
N THR A 83 -27.85 -5.71 0.24
CA THR A 83 -27.23 -6.46 1.35
C THR A 83 -26.60 -7.75 0.87
N THR A 84 -26.42 -7.90 -0.45
CA THR A 84 -25.74 -9.03 -1.09
C THR A 84 -24.60 -8.51 -1.95
N TYR A 85 -23.57 -9.34 -2.10
CA TYR A 85 -22.40 -9.07 -2.90
C TYR A 85 -22.39 -9.93 -4.16
N GLU A 86 -21.61 -9.50 -5.16
CA GLU A 86 -21.35 -10.32 -6.34
C GLU A 86 -20.58 -11.58 -5.96
N PRO A 87 -20.76 -12.73 -6.65
CA PRO A 87 -20.06 -13.97 -6.33
C PRO A 87 -18.53 -13.84 -6.29
N GLU A 88 -17.97 -12.99 -7.16
CA GLU A 88 -16.53 -12.74 -7.22
C GLU A 88 -15.99 -12.04 -5.96
N VAL A 89 -16.82 -11.29 -5.23
CA VAL A 89 -16.45 -10.70 -3.93
C VAL A 89 -16.28 -11.82 -2.91
N ASP A 90 -17.30 -12.66 -2.73
CA ASP A 90 -17.24 -13.77 -1.77
C ASP A 90 -16.11 -14.74 -2.11
N GLN A 91 -15.92 -15.04 -3.41
CA GLN A 91 -14.82 -15.86 -3.90
C GLN A 91 -13.46 -15.22 -3.57
N ALA A 92 -13.28 -13.93 -3.81
CA ALA A 92 -12.05 -13.24 -3.46
C ALA A 92 -11.77 -13.31 -1.95
N ILE A 93 -12.75 -12.99 -1.10
CA ILE A 93 -12.57 -13.03 0.35
C ILE A 93 -12.17 -14.43 0.84
N ALA A 94 -12.77 -15.49 0.28
CA ALA A 94 -12.41 -16.86 0.59
C ALA A 94 -10.96 -17.21 0.17
N LEU A 95 -10.48 -16.68 -0.96
CA LEU A 95 -9.13 -16.93 -1.49
C LEU A 95 -8.05 -16.07 -0.80
N ILE A 96 -8.40 -14.90 -0.25
CA ILE A 96 -7.44 -13.93 0.33
C ILE A 96 -6.41 -14.57 1.27
N PRO A 97 -6.80 -15.43 2.25
CA PRO A 97 -5.86 -16.04 3.18
C PRO A 97 -4.74 -16.85 2.51
N ASP A 98 -5.00 -17.46 1.36
CA ASP A 98 -4.04 -18.34 0.70
C ASP A 98 -2.91 -17.59 -0.01
N TRP A 99 -3.08 -16.29 -0.32
CA TRP A 99 -1.95 -15.44 -0.71
C TRP A 99 -1.05 -15.05 0.47
N LYS A 100 -1.46 -15.33 1.72
CA LYS A 100 -0.78 -14.96 2.96
C LYS A 100 -0.40 -13.47 3.04
N PRO A 101 -1.37 -12.55 2.85
CA PRO A 101 -1.09 -11.12 2.96
C PRO A 101 -0.80 -10.71 4.40
N ASP A 102 0.00 -9.66 4.54
CA ASP A 102 0.24 -8.98 5.81
C ASP A 102 -0.83 -7.90 6.08
N LEU A 103 -1.56 -7.49 5.04
CA LEU A 103 -2.60 -6.46 5.06
C LEU A 103 -3.54 -6.63 3.86
N VAL A 104 -4.84 -6.38 4.06
CA VAL A 104 -5.77 -6.09 2.97
C VAL A 104 -6.06 -4.60 2.94
N LEU A 105 -6.05 -3.99 1.75
CA LEU A 105 -6.47 -2.61 1.52
C LEU A 105 -7.74 -2.56 0.68
N CYS A 106 -8.70 -1.73 1.09
CA CYS A 106 -9.92 -1.45 0.32
C CYS A 106 -9.97 0.00 -0.18
N GLY A 107 -10.14 0.18 -1.49
CA GLY A 107 -10.30 1.47 -2.16
C GLY A 107 -11.66 2.15 -1.97
N GLY A 108 -12.50 1.67 -1.06
CA GLY A 108 -13.83 2.21 -0.75
C GLY A 108 -14.97 1.56 -1.55
N ASP A 109 -16.17 2.09 -1.37
CA ASP A 109 -17.44 1.58 -1.90
C ASP A 109 -17.68 0.12 -1.47
N MET A 110 -17.58 -0.07 -0.15
CA MET A 110 -17.82 -1.32 0.56
C MET A 110 -19.30 -1.65 0.64
N ILE A 111 -20.17 -0.65 0.83
CA ILE A 111 -21.63 -0.77 0.80
C ILE A 111 -22.24 0.09 -0.32
N ALA A 112 -23.51 -0.12 -0.64
CA ALA A 112 -24.21 0.60 -1.71
C ALA A 112 -25.16 1.70 -1.17
N GLY A 113 -24.65 2.58 -0.31
CA GLY A 113 -25.38 3.75 0.20
C GLY A 113 -25.45 4.89 -0.83
N GLN A 114 -25.51 6.14 -0.37
CA GLN A 114 -25.61 7.35 -1.19
C GLN A 114 -26.92 7.47 -1.98
N LYS A 115 -28.04 7.07 -1.38
CA LYS A 115 -29.38 7.25 -1.97
C LYS A 115 -30.32 7.81 -0.93
N LYS A 116 -30.81 9.03 -1.15
CA LYS A 116 -31.64 9.79 -0.19
C LYS A 116 -32.91 9.08 0.29
N SER A 117 -33.41 8.10 -0.46
CA SER A 117 -34.57 7.30 -0.08
C SER A 117 -34.24 6.12 0.85
N LEU A 118 -32.95 5.84 1.12
CA LEU A 118 -32.54 4.78 2.04
C LEU A 118 -32.74 5.24 3.48
N THR A 119 -33.29 4.35 4.29
CA THR A 119 -33.49 4.55 5.73
C THR A 119 -32.24 4.16 6.51
N LYS A 120 -32.12 4.66 7.75
CA LYS A 120 -31.04 4.27 8.67
C LYS A 120 -30.95 2.75 8.84
N THR A 121 -32.08 2.08 9.01
CA THR A 121 -32.16 0.62 9.15
C THR A 121 -31.65 -0.12 7.91
N GLN A 122 -31.97 0.36 6.71
CA GLN A 122 -31.43 -0.24 5.47
C GLN A 122 -29.91 -0.07 5.40
N ILE A 123 -29.39 1.09 5.78
CA ILE A 123 -27.94 1.33 5.79
C ILE A 123 -27.22 0.47 6.84
N GLN A 124 -27.81 0.30 8.02
CA GLN A 124 -27.31 -0.62 9.04
C GLN A 124 -27.32 -2.09 8.56
N ALA A 125 -28.36 -2.49 7.82
CA ALA A 125 -28.42 -3.81 7.21
C ALA A 125 -27.31 -4.02 6.17
N MET A 126 -26.98 -2.97 5.39
CA MET A 126 -25.83 -3.01 4.47
C MET A 126 -24.49 -3.18 5.22
N TRP A 127 -24.26 -2.41 6.29
CA TRP A 127 -23.06 -2.59 7.13
C TRP A 127 -22.99 -3.97 7.78
N SER A 128 -24.13 -4.52 8.21
CA SER A 128 -24.19 -5.89 8.76
C SER A 128 -23.85 -6.94 7.70
N ALA A 129 -24.33 -6.76 6.46
CA ALA A 129 -23.98 -7.63 5.34
C ALA A 129 -22.50 -7.52 4.96
N PHE A 130 -21.96 -6.30 4.91
CA PHE A 130 -20.54 -6.06 4.73
C PHE A 130 -19.71 -6.81 5.77
N ASP A 131 -20.11 -6.76 7.04
CA ASP A 131 -19.40 -7.48 8.08
C ASP A 131 -19.40 -8.99 7.85
N ASN A 132 -20.58 -9.56 7.60
CA ASN A 132 -20.73 -11.00 7.41
C ASN A 132 -19.93 -11.54 6.22
N HIS A 133 -19.92 -10.81 5.10
CA HIS A 133 -19.31 -11.25 3.86
C HIS A 133 -17.82 -10.92 3.75
N ILE A 134 -17.37 -9.82 4.37
CA ILE A 134 -16.02 -9.28 4.12
C ILE A 134 -15.21 -9.19 5.41
N THR A 135 -15.59 -8.33 6.37
CA THR A 135 -14.68 -8.03 7.48
C THR A 135 -14.64 -9.09 8.56
N ALA A 136 -15.74 -9.80 8.84
CA ALA A 136 -15.72 -10.92 9.79
C ALA A 136 -14.83 -12.09 9.30
N PRO A 137 -14.91 -12.55 8.04
CA PRO A 137 -13.97 -13.54 7.50
C PRO A 137 -12.50 -13.10 7.59
N LEU A 138 -12.20 -11.84 7.25
CA LEU A 138 -10.82 -11.31 7.35
C LEU A 138 -10.32 -11.25 8.80
N ARG A 139 -11.18 -10.84 9.75
CA ARG A 139 -10.86 -10.87 11.18
C ARG A 139 -10.66 -12.30 11.68
N GLN A 140 -11.47 -13.26 11.24
CA GLN A 140 -11.30 -14.69 11.57
C GLN A 140 -9.96 -15.24 11.06
N ALA A 141 -9.56 -14.82 9.86
CA ALA A 141 -8.25 -15.12 9.29
C ALA A 141 -7.09 -14.31 9.93
N LYS A 142 -7.40 -13.38 10.86
CA LYS A 142 -6.44 -12.48 11.53
C LYS A 142 -5.66 -11.60 10.56
N ILE A 143 -6.31 -11.15 9.49
CA ILE A 143 -5.71 -10.28 8.47
C ILE A 143 -6.17 -8.84 8.74
N PRO A 144 -5.24 -7.90 9.00
CA PRO A 144 -5.58 -6.49 9.12
C PRO A 144 -6.25 -5.92 7.86
N PHE A 145 -7.19 -4.99 8.04
CA PHE A 145 -7.98 -4.41 6.95
C PHE A 145 -7.91 -2.87 6.96
N GLY A 146 -7.09 -2.28 6.09
CA GLY A 146 -7.06 -0.84 5.86
C GLY A 146 -8.05 -0.44 4.77
N PHE A 147 -8.70 0.71 4.90
CA PHE A 147 -9.71 1.12 3.92
C PHE A 147 -9.85 2.64 3.86
N THR A 148 -10.35 3.15 2.74
CA THR A 148 -10.87 4.52 2.61
C THR A 148 -12.40 4.47 2.48
N MET A 149 -13.08 5.54 2.87
CA MET A 149 -14.52 5.66 2.64
C MET A 149 -14.79 6.06 1.20
N GLY A 150 -15.63 5.26 0.54
CA GLY A 150 -16.16 5.58 -0.77
C GLY A 150 -17.35 6.51 -0.73
N ASN A 151 -17.77 6.96 -1.91
CA ASN A 151 -18.90 7.85 -2.00
C ASN A 151 -20.22 7.13 -1.69
N HIS A 152 -20.29 5.81 -1.87
CA HIS A 152 -21.43 4.99 -1.45
C HIS A 152 -21.40 4.60 0.04
N ASP A 153 -20.25 4.68 0.71
CA ASP A 153 -20.12 4.31 2.11
C ASP A 153 -20.59 5.44 3.04
N ALA A 154 -20.09 6.65 2.77
CA ALA A 154 -20.20 7.79 3.67
C ALA A 154 -19.85 9.11 2.95
N SER A 155 -20.54 9.43 1.85
CA SER A 155 -20.16 10.58 1.00
C SER A 155 -19.96 11.88 1.77
N GLY A 156 -18.82 12.53 1.53
CA GLY A 156 -18.50 13.87 2.00
C GLY A 156 -19.19 15.01 1.23
N ALA A 157 -20.17 14.71 0.38
CA ALA A 157 -20.83 15.73 -0.44
C ALA A 157 -21.58 16.74 0.44
N ILE A 158 -21.33 18.02 0.21
CA ILE A 158 -21.88 19.14 0.97
C ILE A 158 -22.85 19.95 0.10
N ASN A 159 -23.95 20.39 0.71
CA ASN A 159 -24.84 21.41 0.17
C ASN A 159 -25.13 22.45 1.26
N GLN A 160 -24.91 23.73 0.97
CA GLN A 160 -25.14 24.85 1.92
C GLN A 160 -24.47 24.63 3.30
N GLY A 161 -23.23 24.14 3.29
CA GLY A 161 -22.43 23.93 4.52
C GLY A 161 -22.81 22.69 5.34
N LYS A 162 -23.72 21.84 4.85
CA LYS A 162 -24.12 20.59 5.51
C LYS A 162 -23.89 19.38 4.62
N PHE A 163 -23.56 18.24 5.22
CA PHE A 163 -23.47 16.98 4.49
C PHE A 163 -24.84 16.59 3.92
N ILE A 164 -24.87 16.22 2.64
CA ILE A 164 -26.07 15.69 1.99
C ILE A 164 -26.43 14.31 2.58
N PHE A 165 -25.42 13.53 2.96
CA PHE A 165 -25.52 12.16 3.47
C PHE A 165 -25.01 12.06 4.92
N GLU A 166 -25.33 13.04 5.76
CA GLU A 166 -24.89 13.12 7.16
C GLU A 166 -25.16 11.81 7.93
N SER A 167 -26.38 11.27 7.80
CA SER A 167 -26.73 10.01 8.48
C SER A 167 -25.91 8.81 8.02
N GLU A 168 -25.44 8.76 6.76
CA GLU A 168 -24.58 7.67 6.30
C GLU A 168 -23.19 7.79 6.94
N ARG A 169 -22.66 9.02 7.06
CA ARG A 169 -21.41 9.28 7.78
C ARG A 169 -21.52 8.90 9.26
N GLU A 170 -22.61 9.27 9.93
CA GLU A 170 -22.87 8.86 11.33
C GLU A 170 -22.86 7.34 11.49
N LEU A 171 -23.57 6.62 10.62
CA LEU A 171 -23.69 5.16 10.69
C LEU A 171 -22.38 4.45 10.38
N ALA A 172 -21.62 4.96 9.40
CA ALA A 172 -20.30 4.44 9.07
C ALA A 172 -19.31 4.66 10.23
N SER A 173 -19.34 5.84 10.86
CA SER A 173 -18.54 6.14 12.05
C SER A 173 -18.91 5.23 13.23
N ALA A 174 -20.20 5.02 13.49
CA ALA A 174 -20.67 4.11 14.51
C ALA A 174 -20.17 2.68 14.25
N TYR A 175 -20.39 2.15 13.04
CA TYR A 175 -19.95 0.80 12.65
C TYR A 175 -18.46 0.59 12.94
N TRP A 176 -17.59 1.46 12.43
CA TRP A 176 -16.15 1.27 12.55
C TRP A 176 -15.59 1.54 13.96
N ASN A 177 -16.27 2.34 14.78
CA ASN A 177 -15.85 2.61 16.16
C ASN A 177 -16.39 1.57 17.17
N GLU A 178 -17.27 0.66 16.76
CA GLU A 178 -17.65 -0.48 17.60
C GLU A 178 -16.43 -1.42 17.81
N PRO A 179 -16.09 -1.79 19.06
CA PRO A 179 -14.91 -2.61 19.35
C PRO A 179 -14.88 -3.96 18.63
N THR A 180 -16.05 -4.53 18.33
CA THR A 180 -16.20 -5.81 17.62
C THR A 180 -15.84 -5.73 16.13
N HIS A 181 -15.82 -4.52 15.55
CA HIS A 181 -15.46 -4.28 14.15
C HIS A 181 -14.03 -3.74 13.99
N ASN A 182 -13.16 -3.95 14.99
CA ASN A 182 -11.77 -3.50 14.95
C ASN A 182 -11.04 -4.03 13.70
N PRO A 183 -10.46 -3.16 12.85
CA PRO A 183 -9.79 -3.56 11.61
C PRO A 183 -8.39 -4.15 11.80
N GLY A 184 -7.86 -4.23 13.02
CA GLY A 184 -6.55 -4.81 13.31
C GLY A 184 -5.36 -3.93 12.87
N LEU A 185 -5.56 -2.62 12.74
CA LEU A 185 -4.54 -1.67 12.30
C LEU A 185 -3.77 -1.07 13.48
N ASN A 186 -2.46 -0.84 13.30
CA ASN A 186 -1.67 -0.06 14.27
C ASN A 186 -1.78 1.44 13.95
N PHE A 187 -2.83 2.08 14.45
CA PHE A 187 -3.07 3.51 14.24
C PHE A 187 -1.94 4.40 14.77
N ILE A 188 -1.64 5.46 14.02
CA ILE A 188 -0.77 6.57 14.44
C ILE A 188 -1.67 7.76 14.83
N ASP A 189 -2.50 8.23 13.90
CA ASP A 189 -3.54 9.24 14.14
C ASP A 189 -4.90 8.66 13.76
N LYS A 190 -5.77 8.49 14.76
CA LYS A 190 -7.15 7.97 14.60
C LYS A 190 -8.22 9.01 14.97
N ALA A 191 -7.87 10.29 15.06
CA ALA A 191 -8.77 11.33 15.57
C ALA A 191 -10.02 11.52 14.70
N ASN A 192 -9.90 11.28 13.39
CA ASN A 192 -11.01 11.42 12.42
C ASN A 192 -11.37 10.08 11.77
N PHE A 193 -11.02 8.97 12.42
CA PHE A 193 -11.40 7.63 11.97
C PHE A 193 -12.94 7.49 12.01
N PRO A 194 -13.58 6.97 10.95
CA PRO A 194 -12.99 6.21 9.84
C PRO A 194 -12.76 7.01 8.53
N PHE A 195 -12.86 8.33 8.55
CA PHE A 195 -12.85 9.14 7.32
C PHE A 195 -11.43 9.46 6.83
N TYR A 196 -10.56 9.91 7.72
CA TYR A 196 -9.15 10.10 7.43
C TYR A 196 -8.32 9.85 8.68
N TYR A 197 -7.24 9.10 8.50
CA TYR A 197 -6.44 8.55 9.59
C TYR A 197 -5.12 8.03 9.06
N THR A 198 -4.17 7.75 9.95
CA THR A 198 -2.87 7.16 9.61
C THR A 198 -2.61 5.92 10.43
N PHE A 199 -1.88 4.98 9.85
CA PHE A 199 -1.46 3.77 10.54
C PHE A 199 -0.12 3.27 9.98
N LYS A 200 0.53 2.37 10.73
CA LYS A 200 1.79 1.74 10.32
C LYS A 200 1.67 0.22 10.38
N GLN A 201 2.04 -0.44 9.30
CA GLN A 201 2.08 -1.91 9.23
C GLN A 201 3.37 -2.32 8.52
N GLN A 202 4.13 -3.25 9.11
CA GLN A 202 5.36 -3.80 8.52
C GLN A 202 6.34 -2.72 8.00
N ASP A 203 6.62 -1.70 8.83
CA ASP A 203 7.48 -0.55 8.49
C ASP A 203 7.00 0.37 7.35
N ILE A 204 5.78 0.18 6.87
CA ILE A 204 5.14 1.05 5.88
C ILE A 204 4.16 1.99 6.59
N PHE A 205 4.24 3.27 6.27
CA PHE A 205 3.29 4.29 6.70
C PHE A 205 2.15 4.41 5.69
N TYR A 206 0.92 4.44 6.20
CA TYR A 206 -0.28 4.56 5.38
C TYR A 206 -1.05 5.82 5.78
N LEU A 207 -1.32 6.67 4.78
CA LEU A 207 -2.21 7.81 4.89
C LEU A 207 -3.55 7.45 4.25
N VAL A 208 -4.62 7.46 5.03
CA VAL A 208 -5.99 7.39 4.52
C VAL A 208 -6.58 8.79 4.56
N TRP A 209 -7.05 9.28 3.42
CA TRP A 209 -7.77 10.55 3.36
C TRP A 209 -9.22 10.35 2.88
N ASP A 210 -10.09 11.31 3.17
CA ASP A 210 -11.49 11.25 2.73
C ASP A 210 -11.59 11.92 1.36
N SER A 211 -11.46 11.10 0.33
CA SER A 211 -11.70 11.47 -1.07
C SER A 211 -12.98 10.80 -1.59
N SER A 212 -14.01 10.73 -0.75
CA SER A 212 -15.37 10.32 -1.18
C SER A 212 -16.07 11.39 -2.04
N THR A 213 -15.40 12.53 -2.28
CA THR A 213 -15.76 13.58 -3.24
C THR A 213 -14.50 14.11 -3.94
N ASN A 214 -14.68 14.92 -4.97
CA ASN A 214 -13.60 15.47 -5.79
C ASN A 214 -12.81 16.62 -5.14
N ILE A 215 -13.14 16.99 -3.89
CA ILE A 215 -12.53 18.11 -3.18
C ILE A 215 -12.07 17.62 -1.80
N ILE A 216 -10.82 17.94 -1.44
CA ILE A 216 -10.29 17.79 -0.08
C ILE A 216 -10.36 19.16 0.60
N SER A 217 -10.87 19.21 1.83
CA SER A 217 -10.96 20.48 2.57
C SER A 217 -9.56 21.00 2.96
N PRO A 218 -9.37 22.33 3.11
CA PRO A 218 -8.11 22.90 3.58
C PRO A 218 -7.63 22.35 4.93
N GLU A 219 -8.57 22.06 5.84
CA GLU A 219 -8.29 21.47 7.15
C GLU A 219 -7.71 20.06 7.02
N GLN A 220 -8.30 19.25 6.13
CA GLN A 220 -7.80 17.91 5.86
C GLN A 220 -6.44 17.96 5.16
N LEU A 221 -6.21 18.88 4.22
CA LEU A 221 -4.89 19.06 3.58
C LEU A 221 -3.82 19.47 4.60
N THR A 222 -4.14 20.38 5.52
CA THR A 222 -3.25 20.75 6.63
C THR A 222 -2.94 19.54 7.51
N TRP A 223 -3.95 18.71 7.80
CA TRP A 223 -3.76 17.47 8.55
C TRP A 223 -2.89 16.44 7.79
N VAL A 224 -3.05 16.34 6.47
CA VAL A 224 -2.25 15.47 5.58
C VAL A 224 -0.78 15.89 5.62
N GLU A 225 -0.48 17.17 5.41
CA GLU A 225 0.91 17.67 5.44
C GLU A 225 1.56 17.43 6.79
N ARG A 226 0.84 17.70 7.89
CA ARG A 226 1.34 17.45 9.25
C ARG A 226 1.68 15.97 9.46
N ASN A 227 0.82 15.06 9.01
CA ASN A 227 1.02 13.62 9.18
C ASN A 227 2.13 13.08 8.29
N LEU A 228 2.22 13.51 7.03
CA LEU A 228 3.31 13.12 6.13
C LEU A 228 4.66 13.67 6.59
N ASN A 229 4.69 14.82 7.26
CA ASN A 229 5.89 15.40 7.86
C ASN A 229 6.22 14.83 9.27
N SER A 230 5.39 13.94 9.81
CA SER A 230 5.59 13.36 11.15
C SER A 230 6.85 12.49 11.22
N GLN A 231 7.39 12.30 12.42
CA GLN A 231 8.57 11.44 12.61
C GLN A 231 8.28 9.99 12.20
N GLU A 232 7.06 9.51 12.45
CA GLU A 232 6.59 8.18 12.09
C GLU A 232 6.58 7.98 10.58
N ALA A 233 6.06 8.94 9.81
CA ALA A 233 6.06 8.91 8.35
C ALA A 233 7.47 9.02 7.76
N GLN A 234 8.29 9.94 8.28
CA GLN A 234 9.64 10.20 7.77
C GLN A 234 10.62 9.06 8.07
N LYS A 235 10.38 8.26 9.12
CA LYS A 235 11.18 7.06 9.44
C LYS A 235 10.66 5.79 8.78
N ALA A 236 9.47 5.80 8.19
CA ALA A 236 8.93 4.63 7.51
C ALA A 236 9.76 4.31 6.26
N LYS A 237 9.91 3.01 5.96
CA LYS A 237 10.67 2.57 4.78
C LYS A 237 9.93 2.86 3.47
N LEU A 238 8.60 2.95 3.55
CA LEU A 238 7.72 3.30 2.44
C LEU A 238 6.52 4.08 2.97
N ARG A 239 5.99 4.98 2.15
CA ARG A 239 4.77 5.75 2.42
C ARG A 239 3.76 5.47 1.32
N LEU A 240 2.56 5.05 1.69
CA LEU A 240 1.45 4.82 0.77
C LEU A 240 0.28 5.72 1.16
N ALA A 241 -0.47 6.20 0.16
CA ALA A 241 -1.70 6.94 0.36
C ALA A 241 -2.87 6.20 -0.27
N ILE A 242 -4.03 6.21 0.38
CA ILE A 242 -5.26 5.59 -0.11
C ILE A 242 -6.44 6.54 0.02
N GLY A 243 -7.24 6.57 -1.04
CA GLY A 243 -8.42 7.41 -1.16
C GLY A 243 -9.35 6.88 -2.24
N HIS A 244 -10.65 7.12 -2.12
CA HIS A 244 -11.60 6.54 -3.05
C HIS A 244 -11.51 7.14 -4.45
N LEU A 245 -11.63 8.47 -4.60
CA LEU A 245 -11.52 9.09 -5.90
C LEU A 245 -10.06 9.09 -6.40
N PRO A 246 -9.83 8.73 -7.68
CA PRO A 246 -8.51 8.81 -8.28
C PRO A 246 -8.11 10.25 -8.57
N LEU A 247 -6.80 10.50 -8.65
CA LEU A 247 -6.26 11.81 -9.04
C LEU A 247 -6.52 12.15 -10.52
N TYR A 248 -6.66 11.12 -11.37
CA TYR A 248 -6.81 11.26 -12.82
C TYR A 248 -7.88 10.32 -13.38
N PRO A 249 -8.58 10.73 -14.45
CA PRO A 249 -9.54 9.89 -15.16
C PRO A 249 -8.88 8.72 -15.89
N VAL A 250 -9.37 7.49 -15.65
CA VAL A 250 -8.93 6.31 -16.41
C VAL A 250 -10.07 5.51 -17.05
N ALA A 251 -11.33 5.74 -16.67
CA ALA A 251 -12.46 4.93 -17.12
C ALA A 251 -13.50 5.72 -17.93
N VAL A 252 -14.11 5.02 -18.90
CA VAL A 252 -15.22 5.53 -19.71
C VAL A 252 -16.44 5.83 -18.82
N GLY A 253 -16.96 7.06 -18.93
CA GLY A 253 -18.12 7.52 -18.16
C GLY A 253 -17.79 7.93 -16.73
N ARG A 254 -16.50 8.06 -16.40
CA ARG A 254 -15.96 8.63 -15.14
C ARG A 254 -14.88 9.68 -15.43
N ASP A 255 -14.85 10.20 -16.65
CA ASP A 255 -13.87 11.14 -17.18
C ASP A 255 -14.34 12.60 -17.14
N ASN A 256 -15.52 12.85 -16.60
CA ASN A 256 -16.07 14.18 -16.35
C ASN A 256 -15.76 14.68 -14.92
N GLY A 257 -15.81 16.01 -14.75
CA GLY A 257 -15.61 16.66 -13.44
C GLY A 257 -16.55 16.10 -12.37
N GLY A 258 -16.03 15.97 -11.14
CA GLY A 258 -16.74 15.31 -10.04
C GLY A 258 -16.40 13.83 -9.87
N ASN A 259 -15.86 13.16 -10.89
CA ASN A 259 -15.50 11.74 -10.83
C ASN A 259 -14.01 11.48 -10.59
N PHE A 260 -13.20 12.51 -10.44
CA PHE A 260 -11.79 12.42 -10.05
C PHE A 260 -11.44 13.71 -9.31
N MET A 261 -10.30 13.74 -8.63
CA MET A 261 -9.91 14.90 -7.82
C MET A 261 -9.78 16.16 -8.69
N ASN A 262 -10.45 17.25 -8.30
CA ASN A 262 -10.41 18.52 -9.04
C ASN A 262 -8.99 19.07 -9.17
N GLU A 263 -8.21 18.93 -8.10
CA GLU A 263 -6.83 19.42 -8.02
C GLU A 263 -5.81 18.28 -8.13
N GLY A 264 -6.09 17.26 -8.96
CA GLY A 264 -5.27 16.05 -9.06
C GLY A 264 -3.77 16.28 -9.22
N GLU A 265 -3.35 17.29 -10.00
CA GLU A 265 -1.93 17.63 -10.17
C GLU A 265 -1.30 18.30 -8.93
N THR A 266 -2.05 19.15 -8.23
CA THR A 266 -1.59 19.76 -6.96
C THR A 266 -1.44 18.67 -5.89
N LEU A 267 -2.42 17.79 -5.79
CA LEU A 267 -2.40 16.65 -4.86
C LEU A 267 -1.28 15.67 -5.19
N GLN A 268 -1.03 15.38 -6.47
CA GLN A 268 0.11 14.57 -6.92
C GLN A 268 1.43 15.19 -6.43
N LYS A 269 1.66 16.48 -6.68
CA LYS A 269 2.89 17.18 -6.26
C LYS A 269 3.05 17.22 -4.74
N LEU A 270 1.95 17.34 -4.01
CA LEU A 270 1.94 17.25 -2.55
C LEU A 270 2.41 15.87 -2.08
N LEU A 271 1.87 14.79 -2.64
CA LEU A 271 2.25 13.42 -2.31
C LEU A 271 3.72 13.15 -2.67
N GLU A 272 4.18 13.64 -3.82
CA GLU A 272 5.59 13.54 -4.24
C GLU A 272 6.55 14.31 -3.33
N LYS A 273 6.18 15.53 -2.89
CA LYS A 273 6.96 16.35 -1.94
C LYS A 273 7.30 15.60 -0.66
N TYR A 274 6.40 14.70 -0.23
CA TYR A 274 6.59 13.87 0.95
C TYR A 274 6.83 12.40 0.59
N ASP A 275 7.52 12.13 -0.52
CA ASP A 275 7.89 10.82 -1.07
C ASP A 275 6.88 9.69 -0.83
N VAL A 276 5.60 9.98 -1.05
CA VAL A 276 4.59 8.94 -1.12
C VAL A 276 4.85 8.14 -2.38
N HIS A 277 5.02 6.83 -2.22
CA HIS A 277 5.40 5.93 -3.30
C HIS A 277 4.22 5.63 -4.23
N THR A 278 3.07 5.28 -3.66
CA THR A 278 1.86 4.93 -4.42
C THR A 278 0.63 5.61 -3.82
N TYR A 279 -0.22 6.12 -4.71
CA TYR A 279 -1.61 6.44 -4.41
C TYR A 279 -2.53 5.35 -4.94
N ILE A 280 -3.34 4.76 -4.05
CA ILE A 280 -4.28 3.67 -4.35
C ILE A 280 -5.70 4.24 -4.34
N SER A 281 -6.47 3.95 -5.40
CA SER A 281 -7.84 4.47 -5.54
C SER A 281 -8.80 3.52 -6.25
N GLY A 282 -10.09 3.70 -6.00
CA GLY A 282 -11.22 2.97 -6.59
C GLY A 282 -12.03 3.84 -7.55
N HIS A 283 -13.37 3.82 -7.41
CA HIS A 283 -14.40 4.68 -8.00
C HIS A 283 -14.59 4.59 -9.52
N HIS A 284 -13.50 4.42 -10.27
CA HIS A 284 -13.53 4.30 -11.72
C HIS A 284 -13.94 2.91 -12.19
N HIS A 285 -13.95 1.92 -11.30
CA HIS A 285 -14.31 0.54 -11.59
C HIS A 285 -13.47 -0.05 -12.75
N ALA A 286 -12.26 0.45 -12.98
CA ALA A 286 -11.38 0.00 -14.06
C ALA A 286 -9.94 -0.08 -13.57
N TYR A 287 -9.37 -1.28 -13.65
CA TYR A 287 -8.00 -1.53 -13.22
C TYR A 287 -7.00 -0.88 -14.19
N TYR A 288 -6.12 -0.05 -13.66
CA TYR A 288 -4.98 0.49 -14.39
C TYR A 288 -3.78 0.76 -13.46
N PRO A 289 -2.66 0.04 -13.64
CA PRO A 289 -1.41 0.35 -12.94
C PRO A 289 -0.69 1.47 -13.69
N GLY A 290 -0.70 2.66 -13.12
CA GLY A 290 -0.16 3.87 -13.72
C GLY A 290 0.98 4.50 -12.93
N LYS A 291 1.55 5.56 -13.51
CA LYS A 291 2.52 6.46 -12.88
C LYS A 291 2.37 7.85 -13.46
N LYS A 292 2.51 8.87 -12.60
CA LYS A 292 2.60 10.27 -12.99
C LYS A 292 3.71 10.94 -12.19
N GLY A 293 4.71 11.49 -12.88
CA GLY A 293 5.91 11.99 -12.21
C GLY A 293 6.61 10.84 -11.48
N GLN A 294 6.86 11.04 -10.19
CA GLN A 294 7.45 10.04 -9.29
C GLN A 294 6.41 9.19 -8.56
N LEU A 295 5.13 9.61 -8.57
CA LEU A 295 4.05 8.91 -7.87
C LEU A 295 3.52 7.74 -8.71
N GLU A 296 3.55 6.53 -8.16
CA GLU A 296 2.79 5.40 -8.69
C GLU A 296 1.29 5.58 -8.41
N LEU A 297 0.46 5.14 -9.35
CA LEU A 297 -0.99 5.23 -9.25
C LEU A 297 -1.57 3.83 -9.44
N LEU A 298 -2.13 3.24 -8.39
CA LEU A 298 -2.89 2.00 -8.50
C LEU A 298 -4.37 2.36 -8.60
N HIS A 299 -4.88 2.45 -9.82
CA HIS A 299 -6.32 2.48 -10.08
C HIS A 299 -6.82 1.05 -9.97
N THR A 300 -7.56 0.76 -8.91
CA THR A 300 -8.17 -0.54 -8.68
C THR A 300 -9.41 -0.67 -9.56
N GLY A 301 -9.65 -1.87 -10.09
CA GLY A 301 -10.93 -2.19 -10.72
C GLY A 301 -11.97 -2.54 -9.67
N ALA A 302 -13.23 -2.55 -10.07
CA ALA A 302 -14.29 -3.01 -9.19
C ALA A 302 -14.17 -4.53 -8.97
N LEU A 303 -14.29 -4.97 -7.74
CA LEU A 303 -14.49 -6.39 -7.43
C LEU A 303 -15.98 -6.75 -7.41
N GLY A 304 -16.82 -5.78 -7.03
CA GLY A 304 -18.28 -5.87 -7.05
C GLY A 304 -18.87 -5.50 -8.41
N GLY A 305 -19.95 -4.72 -8.35
CA GLY A 305 -20.79 -4.40 -9.51
C GLY A 305 -20.19 -3.36 -10.47
N GLY A 306 -20.58 -3.48 -11.74
CA GLY A 306 -20.35 -2.44 -12.74
C GLY A 306 -18.89 -2.14 -13.11
N PRO A 307 -18.04 -3.15 -13.40
CA PRO A 307 -16.72 -2.88 -13.98
C PRO A 307 -16.86 -2.04 -15.25
N ARG A 308 -15.90 -1.14 -15.49
CA ARG A 308 -15.90 -0.22 -16.63
C ARG A 308 -14.74 -0.46 -17.58
N LYS A 309 -14.91 0.00 -18.83
CA LYS A 309 -13.83 0.04 -19.82
C LYS A 309 -12.85 1.14 -19.46
N LEU A 310 -11.57 0.89 -19.70
CA LEU A 310 -10.54 1.93 -19.69
C LEU A 310 -10.77 2.90 -20.85
N LEU A 311 -10.45 4.18 -20.64
CA LEU A 311 -10.34 5.15 -21.72
C LEU A 311 -9.28 4.68 -22.73
N ASN A 312 -9.53 4.94 -24.01
CA ASN A 312 -8.62 4.57 -25.11
C ASN A 312 -8.29 3.07 -25.17
N SER A 313 -9.24 2.21 -24.77
CA SER A 313 -9.09 0.76 -24.81
C SER A 313 -10.36 0.08 -25.30
N ASP A 314 -10.20 -0.95 -26.13
CA ASP A 314 -11.28 -1.84 -26.53
C ASP A 314 -11.39 -3.09 -25.64
N LEU A 315 -10.55 -3.19 -24.61
CA LEU A 315 -10.61 -4.31 -23.68
C LEU A 315 -11.98 -4.34 -22.97
N PRO A 316 -12.55 -5.55 -22.74
CA PRO A 316 -13.77 -5.66 -21.98
C PRO A 316 -13.53 -5.21 -20.52
N PRO A 317 -14.56 -4.67 -19.84
CA PRO A 317 -14.50 -4.47 -18.40
C PRO A 317 -14.22 -5.78 -17.67
N ARG A 318 -13.49 -5.71 -16.56
CA ARG A 318 -13.11 -6.88 -15.76
C ARG A 318 -13.25 -6.57 -14.29
N LYS A 319 -13.65 -7.58 -13.51
CA LYS A 319 -13.53 -7.53 -12.05
C LYS A 319 -12.12 -7.87 -11.65
N SER A 320 -11.54 -7.16 -10.68
CA SER A 320 -10.12 -7.32 -10.37
C SER A 320 -9.77 -7.34 -8.88
N LEU A 321 -8.75 -8.12 -8.55
CA LEU A 321 -8.04 -8.10 -7.26
C LEU A 321 -6.54 -7.99 -7.54
N THR A 322 -5.82 -7.15 -6.79
CA THR A 322 -4.37 -6.99 -6.96
C THR A 322 -3.61 -7.48 -5.74
N VAL A 323 -2.66 -8.38 -5.95
CA VAL A 323 -1.62 -8.71 -4.95
C VAL A 323 -0.42 -7.81 -5.22
N VAL A 324 -0.04 -7.03 -4.20
CA VAL A 324 1.11 -6.12 -4.21
C VAL A 324 2.19 -6.69 -3.31
N ASP A 325 3.28 -7.13 -3.90
CA ASP A 325 4.49 -7.55 -3.19
C ASP A 325 5.48 -6.38 -3.12
N ILE A 326 6.02 -6.11 -1.92
CA ILE A 326 6.88 -4.96 -1.64
C ILE A 326 8.23 -5.47 -1.14
N VAL A 327 9.31 -4.94 -1.73
CA VAL A 327 10.69 -5.15 -1.28
C VAL A 327 11.13 -3.89 -0.53
N LEU A 328 11.13 -3.94 0.80
CA LEU A 328 11.35 -2.78 1.67
C LEU A 328 12.74 -2.16 1.51
N THR A 329 13.74 -2.97 1.13
CA THR A 329 15.13 -2.49 0.96
C THR A 329 15.31 -1.59 -0.25
N SER A 330 14.55 -1.81 -1.33
CA SER A 330 14.61 -1.01 -2.56
C SER A 330 13.40 -0.08 -2.73
N GLY A 331 12.34 -0.26 -1.93
CA GLY A 331 11.05 0.36 -2.15
C GLY A 331 10.29 -0.20 -3.36
N GLY A 332 10.84 -1.21 -4.06
CA GLY A 332 10.24 -1.77 -5.25
C GLY A 332 8.94 -2.51 -4.96
N THR A 333 7.94 -2.34 -5.83
CA THR A 333 6.66 -3.06 -5.73
C THR A 333 6.39 -3.91 -6.97
N ILE A 334 5.73 -5.05 -6.81
CA ILE A 334 5.35 -5.96 -7.89
C ILE A 334 3.84 -6.16 -7.80
N TYR A 335 3.12 -5.89 -8.89
CA TYR A 335 1.67 -6.04 -8.92
C TYR A 335 1.33 -7.29 -9.72
N THR A 336 0.61 -8.21 -9.08
CA THR A 336 -0.03 -9.35 -9.74
C THR A 336 -1.53 -9.19 -9.61
N THR A 337 -2.17 -8.79 -10.70
CA THR A 337 -3.62 -8.54 -10.72
C THR A 337 -4.34 -9.67 -11.43
N TYR A 338 -5.38 -10.19 -10.78
CA TYR A 338 -6.23 -11.25 -11.30
C TYR A 338 -7.51 -10.66 -11.85
N ASP A 339 -7.93 -11.14 -13.01
CA ASP A 339 -9.31 -11.04 -13.45
C ASP A 339 -10.13 -12.03 -12.60
N MET A 340 -10.99 -11.52 -11.73
CA MET A 340 -11.70 -12.37 -10.76
C MET A 340 -12.84 -13.18 -11.37
N GLN A 341 -13.18 -12.96 -12.64
CA GLN A 341 -14.16 -13.80 -13.34
C GLN A 341 -13.50 -15.02 -13.95
N THR A 342 -12.23 -14.89 -14.38
CA THR A 342 -11.47 -15.97 -15.05
C THR A 342 -10.35 -16.57 -14.20
N LEU A 343 -10.02 -15.93 -13.07
CA LEU A 343 -8.88 -16.20 -12.18
C LEU A 343 -7.51 -16.14 -12.85
N LYS A 344 -7.43 -15.56 -14.06
CA LYS A 344 -6.18 -15.39 -14.80
C LYS A 344 -5.53 -14.07 -14.45
N VAL A 345 -4.19 -14.07 -14.45
CA VAL A 345 -3.42 -12.84 -14.30
C VAL A 345 -3.64 -11.94 -15.52
N ILE A 346 -3.91 -10.67 -15.27
CA ILE A 346 -3.98 -9.64 -16.30
C ILE A 346 -2.56 -9.30 -16.72
N ASP A 347 -2.23 -9.57 -17.99
CA ASP A 347 -0.97 -9.14 -18.56
C ASP A 347 -0.99 -7.61 -18.76
N ILE A 348 -0.17 -6.91 -17.98
CA ILE A 348 0.01 -5.45 -18.04
C ILE A 348 0.34 -4.97 -19.45
N LYS A 349 1.02 -5.78 -20.28
CA LYS A 349 1.38 -5.39 -21.64
C LYS A 349 0.18 -5.22 -22.57
N THR A 350 -0.95 -5.85 -22.23
CA THR A 350 -2.22 -5.70 -22.96
C THR A 350 -2.94 -4.38 -22.69
N LEU A 351 -2.64 -3.72 -21.57
CA LEU A 351 -3.26 -2.44 -21.21
C LEU A 351 -2.69 -1.30 -22.06
N PRO A 352 -3.43 -0.19 -22.25
CA PRO A 352 -2.91 1.00 -22.94
C PRO A 352 -1.58 1.46 -22.33
N LYS A 353 -0.64 1.91 -23.17
CA LYS A 353 0.66 2.44 -22.70
C LYS A 353 0.50 3.73 -21.87
N SER A 354 -0.56 4.49 -22.15
CA SER A 354 -0.93 5.67 -21.40
C SER A 354 -2.45 5.90 -21.47
N ILE A 355 -2.98 6.56 -20.44
CA ILE A 355 -4.34 7.09 -20.42
C ILE A 355 -4.26 8.55 -19.97
N GLY A 356 -4.59 9.45 -20.90
CA GLY A 356 -4.43 10.89 -20.69
C GLY A 356 -3.01 11.25 -20.24
N LYS A 357 -2.90 11.79 -19.02
CA LYS A 357 -1.62 12.21 -18.42
C LYS A 357 -0.86 11.08 -17.72
N VAL A 358 -1.46 9.90 -17.53
CA VAL A 358 -0.91 8.78 -16.75
C VAL A 358 -0.25 7.76 -17.67
N SER A 359 1.02 7.46 -17.43
CA SER A 359 1.75 6.40 -18.15
C SER A 359 1.57 5.06 -17.45
N ARG A 360 1.59 3.96 -18.20
CA ARG A 360 1.53 2.61 -17.61
C ARG A 360 2.79 2.36 -16.77
N ARG A 361 2.61 1.76 -15.60
CA ARG A 361 3.65 1.64 -14.55
C ARG A 361 4.98 1.03 -15.00
N ASP A 362 4.96 0.08 -15.92
CA ASP A 362 6.14 -0.65 -16.43
C ASP A 362 6.91 0.12 -17.53
N LEU A 363 6.41 1.28 -17.93
CA LEU A 363 7.03 2.16 -18.90
C LEU A 363 7.53 3.38 -18.11
N LEU A 364 8.84 3.66 -18.21
CA LEU A 364 9.62 4.74 -17.56
C LEU A 364 10.45 4.31 -16.36
#